data_AF-A0AAX7UFZ8-F1
#
_entry.id   AF-A0AAX7UFZ8-F1
#
_cell.length_a   1.000
_cell.length_b   1.000
_cell.length_c   1.000
_cell.angle_alpha   90.00
_cell.angle_beta   90.00
_cell.angle_gamma   90.00
#
_symmetry.space_group_name_H-M   'P 1'
#
loop_
_entity.id
_entity.type
_entity.pdbx_description
1 polymer ?
#
loop_
_entity_poly.entity_id
_entity_poly.type
_entity_poly.pdbx_seq_one_letter_code
_entity_poly.pdbx_strand_id
1 'polypeptide(L)'
;MFLLCSLFLLQVFKRFVEIGRVAYVSFGPHAGKLVAIVDVIDQNRALVDGPCTGVRRQSMPFKCMHLTDYVIKIPHSARQKFVRKAWEKAQVNEKWTESSWAKKIEARQKKAKMSDFDRYKVMKAKRMRNKIIKHEVKKLQKEAAKK
;
A
#
# COMPACT_ATOMS: atom_id res chain seq x y z
N MET A 1 -29.32 -9.49 -27.76
CA MET A 1 -28.66 -9.74 -26.46
C MET A 1 -27.14 -9.56 -26.59
N PHE A 2 -26.70 -8.37 -27.02
CA PHE A 2 -25.28 -8.00 -27.16
C PHE A 2 -25.19 -6.48 -27.00
N LEU A 3 -25.42 -5.97 -25.78
CA LEU A 3 -25.36 -4.53 -25.51
C LEU A 3 -25.14 -4.25 -24.01
N LEU A 4 -24.11 -4.88 -23.44
CA LEU A 4 -23.55 -4.49 -22.13
C LEU A 4 -22.00 -4.51 -22.16
N CYS A 5 -21.38 -4.30 -23.33
CA CYS A 5 -19.95 -4.04 -23.44
C CYS A 5 -19.72 -2.53 -23.58
N SER A 6 -20.15 -1.78 -22.57
CA SER A 6 -19.97 -0.33 -22.51
C SER A 6 -19.19 0.02 -21.26
N LEU A 7 -18.04 0.67 -21.47
CA LEU A 7 -17.39 1.60 -20.54
C LEU A 7 -16.60 1.01 -19.35
N PHE A 8 -15.59 0.17 -19.61
CA PHE A 8 -14.35 0.31 -18.83
C PHE A 8 -13.37 1.09 -19.70
N LEU A 9 -13.57 2.41 -19.77
CA LEU A 9 -12.58 3.31 -20.35
C LEU A 9 -11.23 3.00 -19.69
N LEU A 10 -10.23 2.66 -20.51
CA LEU A 10 -8.83 2.49 -20.10
C LEU A 10 -8.29 3.85 -19.65
N GLN A 11 -8.73 4.31 -18.48
CA GLN A 11 -8.21 5.52 -17.89
C GLN A 11 -6.77 5.25 -17.45
N VAL A 12 -5.83 5.87 -18.16
CA VAL A 12 -4.38 5.68 -17.99
C VAL A 12 -3.95 6.01 -16.55
N PHE A 13 -4.56 7.04 -15.96
CA PHE A 13 -4.32 7.44 -14.58
C PHE A 13 -5.43 6.93 -13.66
N LYS A 14 -5.04 6.16 -12.63
CA LYS A 14 -5.97 5.57 -11.65
C LYS A 14 -5.98 6.29 -10.30
N ARG A 15 -4.93 7.04 -10.00
CA ARG A 15 -4.73 7.72 -8.72
C ARG A 15 -4.44 9.18 -8.99
N PHE A 16 -5.25 10.05 -8.38
CA PHE A 16 -5.18 11.49 -8.57
C PHE A 16 -4.94 12.18 -7.24
N VAL A 17 -4.24 13.32 -7.28
CA VAL A 17 -4.18 14.21 -6.12
C VAL A 17 -5.57 14.83 -5.97
N GLU A 18 -6.28 14.43 -4.93
CA GLU A 18 -7.62 14.92 -4.62
C GLU A 18 -7.83 14.99 -3.12
N ILE A 19 -8.80 15.79 -2.72
CA ILE A 19 -9.17 15.99 -1.31
C ILE A 19 -9.68 14.66 -0.74
N GLY A 20 -9.12 14.27 0.39
CA GLY A 20 -9.46 13.05 1.10
C GLY A 20 -8.72 11.81 0.62
N ARG A 21 -7.88 11.89 -0.42
CA ARG A 21 -7.05 10.75 -0.82
C ARG A 21 -6.00 10.44 0.24
N VAL A 22 -5.84 9.16 0.52
CA VAL A 22 -4.81 8.66 1.43
C VAL A 22 -3.51 8.46 0.66
N ALA A 23 -2.42 8.95 1.23
CA ALA A 23 -1.07 8.79 0.73
C ALA A 23 -0.19 8.09 1.77
N TYR A 24 0.81 7.37 1.28
CA TYR A 24 1.87 6.77 2.08
C TYR A 24 3.11 7.65 1.99
N VAL A 25 3.64 8.08 3.14
CA VAL A 25 4.85 8.90 3.19
C VAL A 25 6.07 7.99 3.07
N SER A 26 6.85 8.15 1.99
CA SER A 26 8.00 7.28 1.72
C SER A 26 9.25 7.70 2.47
N PHE A 27 9.53 9.01 2.55
CA PHE A 27 10.74 9.54 3.16
C PHE A 27 10.45 10.86 3.89
N GLY A 28 11.38 11.28 4.75
CA GLY A 28 11.25 12.46 5.61
C GLY A 28 10.92 12.09 7.07
N PRO A 29 10.60 13.07 7.91
CA PRO A 29 10.41 12.87 9.36
C PRO A 29 9.22 11.95 9.70
N HIS A 30 8.25 11.83 8.78
CA HIS A 30 7.06 10.99 8.93
C HIS A 30 7.08 9.76 8.01
N ALA A 31 8.26 9.30 7.60
CA ALA A 31 8.41 8.14 6.74
C ALA A 31 7.71 6.90 7.33
N GLY A 32 7.05 6.13 6.47
CA GLY A 32 6.33 4.92 6.86
C GLY A 32 4.91 5.16 7.36
N LYS A 33 4.45 6.40 7.47
CA LYS A 33 3.11 6.74 7.96
C LYS A 33 2.13 6.97 6.81
N LEU A 34 0.86 6.70 7.09
CA LEU A 34 -0.25 7.09 6.21
C LEU A 34 -0.79 8.46 6.59
N VAL A 35 -1.26 9.17 5.57
CA VAL A 35 -1.79 10.52 5.71
C VAL A 35 -2.92 10.77 4.73
N ALA A 36 -3.85 11.70 5.03
CA ALA A 36 -4.88 12.16 4.11
C ALA A 36 -4.52 13.55 3.57
N ILE A 37 -4.72 13.75 2.28
CA ILE A 37 -4.66 15.07 1.65
C ILE A 37 -5.94 15.83 2.05
N VAL A 38 -5.79 16.96 2.71
CA VAL A 38 -6.92 17.80 3.15
C VAL A 38 -7.17 18.94 2.17
N ASP A 39 -6.07 19.49 1.64
CA ASP A 39 -6.08 20.64 0.75
C ASP A 39 -4.84 20.59 -0.17
N VAL A 40 -4.91 21.24 -1.33
CA VAL A 40 -3.80 21.41 -2.28
C VAL A 40 -3.36 22.87 -2.21
N ILE A 41 -2.15 23.11 -1.71
CA ILE A 41 -1.64 24.47 -1.50
C ILE A 41 -1.12 25.03 -2.83
N ASP A 42 -0.26 24.25 -3.49
CA ASP A 42 0.33 24.59 -4.78
C ASP A 42 0.61 23.29 -5.56
N GLN A 43 1.20 23.40 -6.75
CA GLN A 43 1.50 22.23 -7.60
C GLN A 43 2.44 21.22 -6.93
N ASN A 44 3.24 21.63 -5.95
CA ASN A 44 4.29 20.82 -5.34
C ASN A 44 3.93 20.34 -3.94
N ARG A 45 2.96 20.97 -3.25
CA ARG A 45 2.65 20.76 -1.83
C ARG A 45 1.15 20.63 -1.58
N ALA A 46 0.81 19.74 -0.66
CA ALA A 46 -0.51 19.61 -0.09
C ALA A 46 -0.51 19.90 1.41
N LEU A 47 -1.66 20.37 1.91
CA LEU A 47 -1.96 20.32 3.32
C LEU A 47 -2.41 18.91 3.66
N VAL A 48 -1.70 18.30 4.61
CA VAL A 48 -1.86 16.89 4.94
C VAL A 48 -2.16 16.72 6.43
N ASP A 49 -2.98 15.72 6.76
CA ASP A 49 -3.35 15.38 8.13
C ASP A 49 -3.37 13.85 8.34
N GLY A 50 -2.78 13.37 9.44
CA GLY A 50 -2.75 11.96 9.81
C GLY A 50 -3.18 11.76 11.26
N PRO A 51 -4.47 11.97 11.60
CA PRO A 51 -4.94 12.01 12.98
C PRO A 51 -4.78 10.68 13.73
N CYS A 52 -4.85 9.54 13.02
CA CYS A 52 -4.72 8.20 13.60
C CYS A 52 -3.27 7.67 13.53
N THR A 53 -2.42 8.25 12.69
CA THR A 53 -1.02 7.84 12.47
C THR A 53 -0.01 8.71 13.20
N GLY A 54 -0.47 9.71 13.93
CA GLY A 54 0.38 10.64 14.68
C GLY A 54 1.13 11.64 13.81
N VAL A 55 0.62 11.93 12.60
CA VAL A 55 1.11 13.04 11.77
C VAL A 55 0.21 14.23 12.02
N ARG A 56 0.76 15.29 12.62
CA ARG A 56 0.02 16.55 12.81
C ARG A 56 -0.23 17.22 11.47
N ARG A 57 -1.25 18.07 11.43
CA ARG A 57 -1.57 18.86 10.24
C ARG A 57 -0.38 19.73 9.84
N GLN A 58 0.13 19.53 8.62
CA GLN A 58 1.29 20.24 8.11
C GLN A 58 1.28 20.30 6.58
N SER A 59 2.03 21.24 6.01
CA SER A 59 2.33 21.25 4.58
C SER A 59 3.34 20.15 4.25
N MET A 60 3.11 19.40 3.18
CA MET A 60 3.99 18.33 2.75
C MET A 60 4.11 18.25 1.22
N PRO A 61 5.33 18.09 0.66
CA PRO A 61 5.51 18.03 -0.77
C PRO A 61 5.01 16.70 -1.38
N PHE A 62 4.44 16.74 -2.58
CA PHE A 62 3.96 15.52 -3.26
C PHE A 62 5.08 14.52 -3.54
N LYS A 63 6.32 14.99 -3.72
CA LYS A 63 7.48 14.13 -3.98
C LYS A 63 7.75 13.12 -2.86
N CYS A 64 7.41 13.42 -1.61
CA CYS A 64 7.68 12.52 -0.48
C CYS A 64 6.55 11.54 -0.18
N MET A 65 5.41 11.64 -0.86
CA MET A 65 4.26 10.78 -0.63
C MET A 65 3.83 10.05 -1.90
N HIS A 66 3.40 8.80 -1.74
CA HIS A 66 2.85 8.00 -2.82
C HIS A 66 1.36 7.80 -2.61
N LEU A 67 0.58 8.08 -3.64
CA LEU A 67 -0.87 7.93 -3.58
C LEU A 67 -1.25 6.44 -3.43
N THR A 68 -2.19 6.19 -2.52
CA THR A 68 -2.82 4.88 -2.36
C THR A 68 -4.16 4.84 -3.10
N ASP A 69 -4.80 3.68 -3.14
CA ASP A 69 -6.12 3.50 -3.76
C ASP A 69 -7.26 4.00 -2.86
N TYR A 70 -6.99 4.31 -1.59
CA TYR A 70 -8.02 4.70 -0.63
C TYR A 70 -8.34 6.19 -0.71
N VAL A 71 -9.64 6.50 -0.73
CA VAL A 71 -10.17 7.87 -0.70
C VAL A 71 -11.22 7.96 0.39
N ILE A 72 -11.06 8.94 1.26
CA ILE A 72 -12.01 9.26 2.33
C ILE A 72 -12.82 10.47 1.89
N LYS A 73 -14.14 10.42 2.04
CA LYS A 73 -15.01 11.56 1.71
C LYS A 73 -14.93 12.62 2.81
N ILE A 74 -14.25 13.73 2.53
CA ILE A 74 -14.17 14.90 3.40
C ILE A 74 -14.37 16.19 2.59
N PRO A 75 -14.90 17.27 3.19
CA PRO A 75 -14.91 18.57 2.53
C PRO A 75 -13.50 19.15 2.46
N HIS A 76 -13.29 20.05 1.50
CA HIS A 76 -12.08 20.85 1.38
C HIS A 76 -11.74 21.55 2.71
N SER A 77 -10.46 21.52 3.12
CA SER A 77 -10.01 22.18 4.36
C SER A 77 -10.75 21.75 5.64
N ALA A 78 -11.26 20.52 5.69
CA ALA A 78 -11.95 19.96 6.86
C ALA A 78 -11.11 20.06 8.15
N ARG A 79 -11.74 20.30 9.31
CA ARG A 79 -11.05 20.25 10.62
C ARG A 79 -10.64 18.81 10.97
N GLN A 80 -9.56 18.66 11.75
CA GLN A 80 -8.97 17.36 12.10
C GLN A 80 -9.96 16.37 12.73
N LYS A 81 -10.93 16.87 13.51
CA LYS A 81 -12.00 16.03 14.10
C LYS A 81 -12.85 15.31 13.04
N PHE A 82 -13.14 15.96 11.92
CA PHE A 82 -13.89 15.35 10.82
C PHE A 82 -13.04 14.36 10.03
N VAL A 83 -11.77 14.70 9.78
CA VAL A 83 -10.82 13.79 9.12
C VAL A 83 -10.66 12.51 9.92
N ARG A 84 -10.52 12.60 11.26
CA ARG A 84 -10.46 11.44 12.16
C ARG A 84 -11.70 10.55 12.04
N LYS A 85 -12.90 11.13 12.19
CA LYS A 85 -14.17 10.39 12.09
C LYS A 85 -14.31 9.70 10.74
N ALA A 86 -13.96 10.39 9.65
CA ALA A 86 -14.06 9.83 8.31
C ALA A 86 -13.01 8.73 8.06
N TRP A 87 -11.81 8.87 8.63
CA TRP A 87 -10.75 7.85 8.59
C TRP A 87 -11.15 6.56 9.30
N GLU A 88 -11.71 6.69 10.50
CA GLU A 88 -12.22 5.57 11.31
C GLU A 88 -13.41 4.90 10.62
N LYS A 89 -14.38 5.69 10.12
CA LYS A 89 -15.53 5.18 9.34
C LYS A 89 -15.10 4.42 8.09
N ALA A 90 -14.03 4.85 7.44
CA ALA A 90 -13.51 4.20 6.24
C ALA A 90 -12.63 2.97 6.55
N GLN A 91 -12.29 2.71 7.83
CA GLN A 91 -11.43 1.61 8.29
C GLN A 91 -10.11 1.53 7.51
N VAL A 92 -9.49 2.69 7.28
CA VAL A 92 -8.29 2.78 6.42
C VAL A 92 -7.13 1.97 6.98
N ASN A 93 -6.97 1.90 8.31
CA ASN A 93 -5.89 1.16 8.94
C ASN A 93 -6.00 -0.36 8.73
N GLU A 94 -7.21 -0.89 8.82
CA GLU A 94 -7.49 -2.32 8.62
C GLU A 94 -7.22 -2.67 7.15
N LYS A 95 -7.83 -1.92 6.24
CA LYS A 95 -7.63 -2.07 4.78
C LYS A 95 -6.17 -1.96 4.38
N TRP A 96 -5.44 -1.02 4.98
CA TRP A 96 -4.00 -0.89 4.73
C TRP A 96 -3.24 -2.12 5.19
N THR A 97 -3.48 -2.59 6.42
CA THR A 97 -2.79 -3.75 7.00
C THR A 97 -3.04 -5.02 6.18
N GLU A 98 -4.25 -5.18 5.65
CA GLU A 98 -4.60 -6.29 4.76
C GLU A 98 -3.98 -6.18 3.37
N SER A 99 -3.65 -4.97 2.93
CA SER A 99 -3.11 -4.71 1.59
C SER A 99 -1.81 -5.48 1.34
N SER A 100 -1.63 -5.93 0.10
CA SER A 100 -0.39 -6.59 -0.32
C SER A 100 0.82 -5.66 -0.18
N TRP A 101 0.62 -4.34 -0.26
CA TRP A 101 1.69 -3.36 -0.10
C TRP A 101 2.18 -3.31 1.34
N ALA A 102 1.28 -3.17 2.32
CA ALA A 102 1.67 -3.17 3.73
C ALA A 102 2.34 -4.49 4.13
N LYS A 103 1.79 -5.64 3.69
CA LYS A 103 2.40 -6.96 3.92
C LYS A 103 3.83 -7.06 3.34
N LYS A 104 4.10 -6.46 2.17
CA LYS A 104 5.45 -6.40 1.60
C LYS A 104 6.39 -5.52 2.43
N ILE A 105 5.91 -4.38 2.93
CA ILE A 105 6.69 -3.50 3.81
C ILE A 105 7.05 -4.24 5.10
N GLU A 106 6.06 -4.89 5.72
CA GLU A 106 6.25 -5.66 6.94
C GLU A 106 7.23 -6.83 6.73
N ALA A 107 7.10 -7.58 5.63
CA ALA A 107 8.03 -8.65 5.28
C ALA A 107 9.47 -8.14 5.10
N ARG A 108 9.64 -6.95 4.51
CA ARG A 108 10.96 -6.30 4.39
C ARG A 108 11.53 -5.93 5.76
N GLN A 109 10.71 -5.37 6.65
CA GLN A 109 11.13 -5.03 8.01
C GLN A 109 11.50 -6.28 8.82
N LYS A 110 10.71 -7.35 8.76
CA LYS A 110 11.00 -8.64 9.40
C LYS A 110 12.31 -9.23 8.89
N LYS A 111 12.56 -9.16 7.57
CA LYS A 111 13.81 -9.62 6.96
C LYS A 111 15.02 -8.79 7.44
N ALA A 112 14.87 -7.47 7.57
CA ALA A 112 15.94 -6.61 8.05
C ALA A 112 16.28 -6.86 9.54
N LYS A 113 15.29 -7.21 10.36
CA LYS A 113 15.44 -7.49 11.80
C LYS A 113 15.84 -8.94 12.11
N MET A 114 16.03 -9.79 11.10
CA MET A 114 16.23 -11.23 11.27
C MET A 114 17.61 -11.56 11.86
N SER A 115 17.62 -12.33 12.96
CA SER A 115 18.85 -12.78 13.61
C SER A 115 19.61 -13.82 12.76
N ASP A 116 20.88 -14.07 13.08
CA ASP A 116 21.68 -15.08 12.39
C ASP A 116 21.07 -16.49 12.51
N PHE A 117 20.61 -16.85 13.71
CA PHE A 117 19.94 -18.12 13.95
C PHE A 117 18.65 -18.27 13.12
N ASP A 118 17.87 -17.19 12.99
CA ASP A 118 16.68 -17.19 12.13
C ASP A 118 17.04 -17.36 10.65
N ARG A 119 18.15 -16.74 10.19
CA ARG A 119 18.67 -16.93 8.83
C ARG A 119 19.03 -18.39 8.57
N TYR A 120 19.65 -19.08 9.53
CA TYR A 120 19.95 -20.51 9.42
C TYR A 120 18.67 -21.37 9.30
N LYS A 121 17.67 -21.14 10.17
CA LYS A 121 16.37 -21.84 10.09
C LYS A 121 15.69 -21.63 8.74
N VAL A 122 15.64 -20.39 8.26
CA VAL A 122 15.07 -20.04 6.94
C VAL A 122 15.83 -20.74 5.81
N MET A 123 17.16 -20.81 5.87
CA MET A 123 17.97 -21.49 4.87
C MET A 123 17.64 -22.98 4.78
N LYS A 124 17.58 -23.69 5.92
CA LYS A 124 17.24 -25.13 5.95
C LYS A 124 15.82 -25.38 5.42
N ALA A 125 14.83 -24.61 5.88
CA ALA A 125 13.45 -24.72 5.41
C ALA A 125 13.34 -24.45 3.89
N LYS A 126 14.03 -23.42 3.40
CA LYS A 126 14.05 -23.07 1.98
C LYS A 126 14.72 -24.16 1.13
N ARG A 127 15.79 -24.79 1.63
CA ARG A 127 16.46 -25.90 0.93
C ARG A 127 15.52 -27.09 0.74
N MET A 128 14.79 -27.48 1.78
CA MET A 128 13.82 -28.57 1.71
C MET A 128 12.67 -28.25 0.74
N ARG A 129 12.07 -27.06 0.87
CA ARG A 129 11.01 -26.59 -0.03
C ARG A 129 11.46 -26.61 -1.49
N ASN A 130 12.65 -26.10 -1.79
CA ASN A 130 13.17 -26.06 -3.16
C ASN A 130 13.41 -27.45 -3.73
N LYS A 131 13.81 -28.43 -2.91
CA LYS A 131 13.98 -29.83 -3.35
C LYS A 131 12.63 -30.43 -3.78
N ILE A 132 11.57 -30.22 -2.99
CA ILE A 132 10.22 -30.70 -3.28
C ILE A 132 9.70 -30.05 -4.57
N ILE A 133 9.78 -28.72 -4.69
CA ILE A 133 9.34 -27.98 -5.88
C ILE A 133 10.10 -28.47 -7.12
N LYS A 134 11.42 -28.63 -7.04
CA LYS A 134 12.25 -29.09 -8.16
C LYS A 134 11.83 -30.48 -8.65
N HIS A 135 11.53 -31.39 -7.72
CA HIS A 135 11.07 -32.74 -8.07
C HIS A 135 9.73 -32.71 -8.79
N GLU A 136 8.78 -31.93 -8.26
CA GLU A 136 7.44 -31.81 -8.83
C GLU A 136 7.45 -31.15 -10.21
N VAL A 137 8.20 -30.05 -10.36
CA VAL A 137 8.39 -29.38 -11.65
C VAL A 137 8.99 -30.34 -12.68
N LYS A 138 9.93 -31.20 -12.29
CA LYS A 138 10.52 -32.20 -13.21
C LYS A 138 9.50 -33.25 -13.66
N LYS A 139 8.55 -33.65 -12.80
CA LYS A 139 7.46 -34.54 -13.21
C LYS A 139 6.52 -33.87 -14.21
N LEU A 140 6.07 -32.64 -13.89
CA LEU A 140 5.20 -31.85 -14.76
C LEU A 140 5.83 -31.61 -16.14
N GLN A 141 7.13 -31.33 -16.20
CA GLN A 141 7.85 -31.18 -17.47
C GLN A 141 7.89 -32.48 -18.28
N LYS A 142 8.08 -33.63 -17.63
CA LYS A 142 8.05 -34.94 -18.31
C LYS A 142 6.66 -35.28 -18.84
N GLU A 143 5.61 -34.93 -18.11
CA GLU A 143 4.23 -35.13 -18.54
C GLU A 143 3.86 -34.21 -19.70
N ALA A 144 4.28 -32.94 -19.65
CA ALA A 144 4.09 -31.99 -20.73
C ALA A 144 4.80 -32.43 -22.02
N ALA A 145 5.99 -33.04 -21.92
CA ALA A 145 6.75 -33.55 -23.06
C ALA A 145 6.21 -34.86 -23.65
N LYS A 146 5.25 -35.51 -22.99
CA LYS A 146 4.58 -36.72 -23.50
C LYS A 146 3.33 -36.41 -24.35
N LYS A 147 2.81 -35.19 -24.26
CA LYS A 147 1.80 -34.66 -25.17
C LYS A 147 2.47 -34.10 -26.43
#